data_AF-A0A945W1D3-F1
#
_entry.id   AF-A0A945W1D3-F1
#
_cell.length_a   1.000
_cell.length_b   1.000
_cell.length_c   1.000
_cell.angle_alpha   90.00
_cell.angle_beta   90.00
_cell.angle_gamma   90.00
#
_symmetry.space_group_name_H-M   'P 1'
#
loop_
_entity.id
_entity.type
_entity.pdbx_description
1 polymer ?
#
loop_
_entity_poly.entity_id
_entity_poly.type
_entity_poly.pdbx_seq_one_letter_code
_entity_poly.pdbx_strand_id
1 'polypeptide(L)'
;MFKNMSIGIKMSLGFGLITLVLAAAVLTTIWQVEKTNKVNNRLIELRVPTAHTSLSILNGINHSLAALRGYIILGKDKFREERAIAWSEEIDTSLADMKKYALNWTNPKNLERLKIIEKNLIDFKKYQQDIEDVAQTVDNTPALKILFEEAAPKAAIMITNITRLIDLEAGLEATADRKALLGMMADVRGTT
;
A
#
# COMPACT_ATOMS: atom_id res chain seq x y z
N MET A 1 2.43 62.65 -51.12
CA MET A 1 3.87 62.39 -50.90
C MET A 1 4.51 61.43 -51.92
N PHE A 2 3.75 60.64 -52.69
CA PHE A 2 4.29 59.64 -53.66
C PHE A 2 4.40 60.10 -55.12
N LYS A 3 4.13 61.38 -55.43
CA LYS A 3 3.98 61.85 -56.82
C LYS A 3 5.30 62.09 -57.55
N ASN A 4 6.41 62.32 -56.83
CA ASN A 4 7.74 62.64 -57.40
C ASN A 4 8.83 61.55 -57.17
N MET A 5 8.44 60.33 -56.80
CA MET A 5 9.41 59.25 -56.56
C MET A 5 9.65 58.44 -57.84
N SER A 6 10.93 58.12 -58.13
CA SER A 6 11.29 57.26 -59.25
C SER A 6 10.65 55.88 -59.12
N ILE A 7 10.40 55.24 -60.26
CA ILE A 7 9.71 53.93 -60.33
C ILE A 7 10.44 52.87 -59.46
N GLY A 8 11.77 52.93 -59.40
CA GLY A 8 12.58 52.04 -58.56
C GLY A 8 12.28 52.17 -57.06
N ILE A 9 12.06 53.39 -56.55
CA ILE A 9 11.77 53.61 -55.12
C ILE A 9 10.35 53.15 -54.77
N LYS A 10 9.39 53.25 -55.70
CA LYS A 10 8.03 52.74 -55.49
C LYS A 10 8.00 51.21 -55.41
N MET A 11 8.77 50.54 -56.28
CA MET A 11 8.93 49.08 -56.26
C MET A 11 9.65 48.60 -54.99
N SER A 12 10.72 49.28 -54.57
CA SER A 12 11.45 48.92 -53.34
C SER A 12 10.62 49.12 -52.08
N LEU A 13 9.72 50.11 -52.05
CA LEU A 13 8.79 50.33 -50.93
C LEU A 13 7.78 49.19 -50.79
N GLY A 14 7.21 48.72 -51.90
CA GLY A 14 6.30 47.57 -51.92
C GLY A 14 6.99 46.28 -51.48
N PHE A 15 8.16 46.00 -52.03
CA PHE A 15 8.97 44.84 -51.62
C PHE A 15 9.44 44.93 -50.17
N GLY A 16 9.84 46.11 -49.70
CA GLY A 16 10.23 46.34 -48.32
C GLY A 16 9.08 46.08 -47.35
N LEU A 17 7.87 46.50 -47.69
CA LEU A 17 6.69 46.29 -46.85
C LEU A 17 6.31 44.80 -46.77
N ILE A 18 6.35 44.07 -47.89
CA ILE A 18 6.13 42.61 -47.91
C ILE A 18 7.19 41.89 -47.07
N THR A 19 8.46 42.28 -47.22
CA THR A 19 9.57 41.70 -46.46
C THR A 19 9.41 41.95 -44.96
N LEU A 20 8.96 43.13 -44.56
CA LEU A 20 8.74 43.49 -43.16
C LEU A 20 7.57 42.70 -42.55
N VAL A 21 6.48 42.52 -43.29
CA VAL A 21 5.36 41.67 -42.86
C VAL A 21 5.79 40.21 -42.69
N LEU A 22 6.58 39.67 -43.63
CA LEU A 22 7.15 38.34 -43.52
C LEU A 22 8.08 38.21 -42.31
N ALA A 23 8.98 39.18 -42.10
CA ALA A 23 9.87 39.19 -40.94
C ALA A 23 9.10 39.23 -39.62
N ALA A 24 8.05 40.05 -39.52
CA ALA A 24 7.19 40.11 -38.35
C ALA A 24 6.48 38.77 -38.08
N ALA A 25 5.95 38.12 -39.12
CA ALA A 25 5.30 36.81 -39.00
C ALA A 25 6.28 35.70 -38.55
N VAL A 26 7.51 35.70 -39.05
CA VAL A 26 8.56 34.77 -38.60
C VAL A 26 8.93 35.02 -37.14
N LEU A 27 9.13 36.28 -36.75
CA LEU A 27 9.47 36.64 -35.37
C LEU A 27 8.35 36.27 -34.37
N THR A 28 7.09 36.52 -34.71
CA THR A 28 5.96 36.10 -33.86
C THR A 28 5.86 34.59 -33.75
N THR A 29 6.10 33.86 -34.84
CA THR A 29 6.13 32.40 -34.85
C THR A 29 7.24 31.86 -33.93
N ILE A 30 8.46 32.39 -34.01
CA ILE A 30 9.57 32.01 -33.12
C ILE A 30 9.20 32.24 -31.65
N TRP A 31 8.61 33.39 -31.32
CA TRP A 31 8.21 33.72 -29.95
C TRP A 31 7.07 32.82 -29.42
N GLN A 32 6.12 32.47 -30.29
CA GLN A 32 5.05 31.53 -29.98
C GLN A 32 5.61 30.12 -29.75
N VAL A 33 6.59 29.69 -30.56
CA VAL A 33 7.27 28.40 -30.43
C VAL A 33 8.05 28.33 -29.11
N GLU A 34 8.74 29.38 -28.69
CA GLU A 34 9.42 29.40 -27.38
C GLU A 34 8.46 29.25 -26.20
N LYS A 35 7.30 29.91 -26.25
CA LYS A 35 6.26 29.75 -25.21
C LYS A 35 5.70 28.33 -25.21
N THR A 36 5.46 27.75 -26.38
CA THR A 36 5.02 26.35 -26.53
C THR A 36 6.07 25.38 -26.00
N ASN A 37 7.36 25.61 -26.27
CA ASN A 37 8.46 24.78 -25.77
C ASN A 37 8.52 24.78 -24.24
N LYS A 38 8.29 25.92 -23.57
CA LYS A 38 8.24 25.98 -22.09
C LYS A 38 7.09 25.16 -21.50
N VAL A 39 5.93 25.16 -22.15
CA VAL A 39 4.77 24.35 -21.73
C VAL A 39 5.01 22.87 -22.01
N ASN A 40 5.57 22.55 -23.17
CA ASN A 40 5.89 21.18 -23.58
C ASN A 40 6.94 20.55 -22.64
N ASN A 41 8.02 21.27 -22.32
CA ASN A 41 9.03 20.80 -21.37
C ASN A 41 8.43 20.56 -19.98
N ARG A 42 7.59 21.47 -19.47
CA ARG A 42 6.92 21.26 -18.17
C ARG A 42 5.97 20.05 -18.20
N LEU A 43 5.33 19.78 -19.32
CA LEU A 43 4.47 18.59 -19.46
C LEU A 43 5.31 17.30 -19.45
N ILE A 44 6.36 17.25 -20.26
CA ILE A 44 7.20 16.07 -20.47
C ILE A 44 8.10 15.78 -19.27
N GLU A 45 8.70 16.80 -18.67
CA GLU A 45 9.76 16.63 -17.65
C GLU A 45 9.21 16.65 -16.21
N LEU A 46 7.98 17.11 -16.01
CA LEU A 46 7.39 17.22 -14.66
C LEU A 46 6.06 16.49 -14.54
N ARG A 47 5.07 16.81 -15.38
CA ARG A 47 3.71 16.28 -15.19
C ARG A 47 3.59 14.80 -15.56
N VAL A 48 4.18 14.38 -16.68
CA VAL A 48 4.18 12.97 -17.09
C VAL A 48 4.93 12.08 -16.08
N PRO A 49 6.16 12.41 -15.64
CA PRO A 49 6.87 11.63 -14.62
C PRO A 49 6.17 11.63 -13.26
N THR A 50 5.52 12.74 -12.86
CA THR A 50 4.71 12.78 -11.64
C THR A 50 3.53 11.82 -11.71
N ALA A 51 2.81 11.77 -12.83
CA ALA A 51 1.69 10.84 -12.99
C ALA A 51 2.18 9.39 -13.03
N HIS A 52 3.29 9.12 -13.72
CA HIS A 52 3.89 7.80 -13.80
C HIS A 52 4.31 7.29 -12.41
N THR A 53 5.01 8.12 -11.62
CA THR A 53 5.39 7.76 -10.24
C THR A 53 4.17 7.52 -9.34
N SER A 54 3.05 8.25 -9.53
CA SER A 54 1.80 7.94 -8.81
C SER A 54 1.26 6.55 -9.15
N LEU A 55 1.32 6.16 -10.43
CA LEU A 55 0.90 4.83 -10.87
C LEU A 55 1.83 3.74 -10.35
N SER A 56 3.14 3.98 -10.32
CA SER A 56 4.13 3.04 -9.77
C SER A 56 3.92 2.82 -8.28
N ILE A 57 3.64 3.88 -7.49
CA ILE A 57 3.27 3.73 -6.07
C ILE A 57 1.99 2.89 -5.93
N LEU A 58 0.97 3.15 -6.75
CA LEU A 58 -0.29 2.39 -6.71
C LEU A 58 -0.07 0.90 -7.05
N ASN A 59 0.76 0.61 -8.05
CA ASN A 59 1.11 -0.75 -8.42
C ASN A 59 1.85 -1.46 -7.28
N GLY A 60 2.84 -0.81 -6.67
CA GLY A 60 3.56 -1.34 -5.51
C GLY A 60 2.65 -1.60 -4.31
N ILE A 61 1.68 -0.72 -4.04
CA ILE A 61 0.64 -0.96 -3.02
C ILE A 61 -0.13 -2.24 -3.34
N ASN A 62 -0.63 -2.40 -4.57
CA ASN A 62 -1.36 -3.60 -4.96
C ASN A 62 -0.50 -4.87 -4.89
N HIS A 63 0.77 -4.78 -5.30
CA HIS A 63 1.73 -5.88 -5.23
C HIS A 63 1.98 -6.29 -3.77
N SER A 64 2.30 -5.34 -2.88
CA SER A 64 2.50 -5.61 -1.45
C SER A 64 1.26 -6.24 -0.79
N LEU A 65 0.05 -5.83 -1.18
CA LEU A 65 -1.21 -6.41 -0.70
C LEU A 65 -1.42 -7.85 -1.20
N ALA A 66 -1.13 -8.11 -2.46
CA ALA A 66 -1.22 -9.44 -3.04
C ALA A 66 -0.24 -10.41 -2.34
N ALA A 67 1.00 -9.95 -2.12
CA ALA A 67 2.02 -10.69 -1.40
C ALA A 67 1.58 -10.97 0.05
N LEU A 68 1.11 -9.96 0.79
CA LEU A 68 0.62 -10.14 2.16
C LEU A 68 -0.55 -11.14 2.23
N ARG A 69 -1.52 -11.05 1.31
CA ARG A 69 -2.62 -12.02 1.25
C ARG A 69 -2.10 -13.43 0.97
N GLY A 70 -1.12 -13.57 0.08
CA GLY A 70 -0.44 -14.84 -0.19
C GLY A 70 0.20 -15.42 1.07
N TYR A 71 0.88 -14.59 1.87
CA TYR A 71 1.46 -14.99 3.14
C TYR A 71 0.41 -15.41 4.17
N ILE A 72 -0.68 -14.65 4.31
CA ILE A 72 -1.78 -14.99 5.23
C ILE A 72 -2.35 -16.38 4.91
N ILE A 73 -2.54 -16.70 3.63
CA ILE A 73 -3.16 -17.97 3.21
C ILE A 73 -2.18 -19.14 3.27
N LEU A 74 -0.93 -18.94 2.84
CA LEU A 74 0.01 -20.04 2.58
C LEU A 74 1.16 -20.13 3.59
N GLY A 75 1.42 -19.08 4.36
CA GLY A 75 2.49 -19.03 5.36
C GLY A 75 3.90 -19.17 4.81
N LYS A 76 4.11 -18.95 3.51
CA LYS A 76 5.42 -19.15 2.85
C LYS A 76 6.24 -17.87 2.84
N ASP A 77 7.49 -17.97 3.25
CA ASP A 77 8.45 -16.86 3.37
C ASP A 77 8.64 -16.06 2.08
N LYS A 78 8.54 -16.72 0.91
CA LYS A 78 8.59 -16.04 -0.40
C LYS A 78 7.65 -14.84 -0.51
N PHE A 79 6.49 -14.90 0.16
CA PHE A 79 5.51 -13.82 0.11
C PHE A 79 5.90 -12.63 1.00
N ARG A 80 6.65 -12.88 2.08
CA ARG A 80 7.25 -11.80 2.89
C ARG A 80 8.35 -11.10 2.08
N GLU A 81 9.17 -11.87 1.38
CA GLU A 81 10.21 -11.37 0.48
C GLU A 81 9.60 -10.55 -0.67
N GLU A 82 8.59 -11.08 -1.38
CA GLU A 82 7.85 -10.36 -2.44
C GLU A 82 7.26 -9.04 -1.92
N ARG A 83 6.68 -9.04 -0.70
CA ARG A 83 6.17 -7.82 -0.07
C ARG A 83 7.28 -6.80 0.20
N ALA A 84 8.43 -7.24 0.70
CA ALA A 84 9.59 -6.39 0.97
C ALA A 84 10.17 -5.79 -0.34
N ILE A 85 10.18 -6.57 -1.42
CA ILE A 85 10.57 -6.11 -2.76
C ILE A 85 9.60 -5.03 -3.25
N ALA A 86 8.28 -5.27 -3.17
CA ALA A 86 7.27 -4.28 -3.55
C ALA A 86 7.45 -2.94 -2.78
N TRP A 87 7.82 -3.00 -1.51
CA TRP A 87 8.12 -1.79 -0.73
C TRP A 87 9.39 -1.09 -1.20
N SER A 88 10.51 -1.80 -1.26
CA SER A 88 11.82 -1.20 -1.53
C SER A 88 11.97 -0.72 -2.98
N GLU A 89 11.54 -1.54 -3.94
CA GLU A 89 11.77 -1.29 -5.37
C GLU A 89 10.66 -0.46 -6.01
N GLU A 90 9.40 -0.61 -5.57
CA GLU A 90 8.28 0.07 -6.22
C GLU A 90 7.79 1.28 -5.41
N ILE A 91 7.42 1.09 -4.13
CA ILE A 91 6.80 2.15 -3.33
C ILE A 91 7.82 3.20 -2.88
N ASP A 92 8.84 2.79 -2.12
CA ASP A 92 9.81 3.70 -1.48
C ASP A 92 10.63 4.43 -2.54
N THR A 93 11.04 3.73 -3.60
CA THR A 93 11.76 4.31 -4.75
C THR A 93 10.89 5.32 -5.51
N SER A 94 9.66 4.96 -5.87
CA SER A 94 8.75 5.88 -6.59
C SER A 94 8.35 7.08 -5.74
N LEU A 95 8.21 6.91 -4.42
CA LEU A 95 7.95 8.01 -3.49
C LEU A 95 9.14 8.96 -3.41
N ALA A 96 10.38 8.43 -3.38
CA ALA A 96 11.59 9.25 -3.42
C ALA A 96 11.67 10.07 -4.72
N ASP A 97 11.34 9.48 -5.87
CA ASP A 97 11.29 10.21 -7.13
C ASP A 97 10.17 11.25 -7.18
N MET A 98 8.99 10.92 -6.64
CA MET A 98 7.89 11.88 -6.53
C MET A 98 8.29 13.11 -5.70
N LYS A 99 9.08 12.92 -4.63
CA LYS A 99 9.62 14.04 -3.84
C LYS A 99 10.56 14.93 -4.64
N LYS A 100 11.41 14.35 -5.50
CA LYS A 100 12.29 15.12 -6.39
C LYS A 100 11.48 15.99 -7.35
N TYR A 101 10.43 15.43 -7.95
CA TYR A 101 9.52 16.17 -8.82
C TYR A 101 8.73 17.24 -8.04
N ALA A 102 8.36 16.95 -6.80
CA ALA A 102 7.58 17.85 -5.96
C ALA A 102 8.27 19.20 -5.68
N LEU A 103 9.60 19.25 -5.71
CA LEU A 103 10.38 20.50 -5.57
C LEU A 103 10.02 21.55 -6.62
N ASN A 104 9.56 21.11 -7.80
CA ASN A 104 9.23 21.98 -8.93
C ASN A 104 7.71 22.14 -9.12
N TRP A 105 6.89 21.64 -8.20
CA TRP A 105 5.44 21.80 -8.28
C TRP A 105 5.03 23.23 -7.92
N THR A 106 4.15 23.80 -8.75
CA THR A 106 3.66 25.16 -8.56
C THR A 106 2.37 25.23 -7.74
N ASN A 107 1.71 24.09 -7.48
CA ASN A 107 0.43 24.05 -6.76
C ASN A 107 0.65 23.58 -5.31
N PRO A 108 0.42 24.43 -4.29
CA PRO A 108 0.63 24.08 -2.88
C PRO A 108 -0.24 22.90 -2.43
N LYS A 109 -1.45 22.73 -3.00
CA LYS A 109 -2.35 21.61 -2.70
C LYS A 109 -1.75 20.25 -3.07
N ASN A 110 -0.87 20.20 -4.08
CA ASN A 110 -0.19 18.95 -4.44
C ASN A 110 0.84 18.56 -3.37
N LEU A 111 1.53 19.53 -2.78
CA LEU A 111 2.46 19.28 -1.68
C LEU A 111 1.72 18.79 -0.42
N GLU A 112 0.55 19.36 -0.12
CA GLU A 112 -0.30 18.86 0.98
C GLU A 112 -0.73 17.40 0.75
N ARG A 113 -1.16 17.07 -0.47
CA ARG A 113 -1.52 15.70 -0.84
C ARG A 113 -0.35 14.73 -0.69
N LEU A 114 0.84 15.13 -1.12
CA LEU A 114 2.04 14.30 -0.97
C LEU A 114 2.32 14.01 0.51
N LYS A 115 2.25 15.02 1.38
CA LYS A 115 2.42 14.81 2.84
C LYS A 115 1.40 13.83 3.42
N ILE A 116 0.15 13.88 2.97
CA ILE A 116 -0.89 12.94 3.39
C ILE A 116 -0.54 11.52 2.91
N ILE A 117 -0.11 11.37 1.66
CA ILE A 117 0.31 10.08 1.10
C ILE A 117 1.48 9.51 1.90
N GLU A 118 2.51 10.30 2.20
CA GLU A 118 3.66 9.88 3.00
C GLU A 118 3.24 9.36 4.38
N LYS A 119 2.40 10.12 5.08
CA LYS A 119 1.88 9.70 6.39
C LYS A 119 1.11 8.38 6.27
N ASN A 120 0.17 8.30 5.33
CA ASN A 120 -0.66 7.12 5.17
C ASN A 120 0.16 5.89 4.75
N LEU A 121 1.22 6.06 3.97
CA LEU A 121 2.13 4.97 3.60
C LEU A 121 2.91 4.43 4.81
N ILE A 122 3.32 5.30 5.74
CA ILE A 122 3.97 4.86 6.99
C ILE A 122 3.00 4.00 7.81
N ASP A 123 1.77 4.49 8.03
CA ASP A 123 0.75 3.75 8.78
C ASP A 123 0.40 2.44 8.06
N PHE A 124 0.29 2.47 6.74
CA PHE A 124 0.01 1.31 5.91
C PHE A 124 1.11 0.24 6.01
N LYS A 125 2.39 0.62 5.94
CA LYS A 125 3.53 -0.29 6.12
C LYS A 125 3.50 -0.96 7.49
N LYS A 126 3.21 -0.17 8.53
CA LYS A 126 3.08 -0.67 9.90
C LYS A 126 1.96 -1.71 10.01
N TYR A 127 0.75 -1.38 9.54
CA TYR A 127 -0.35 -2.33 9.61
C TYR A 127 -0.10 -3.61 8.81
N GLN A 128 0.56 -3.52 7.66
CA GLN A 128 0.96 -4.72 6.93
C GLN A 128 1.95 -5.58 7.73
N GLN A 129 2.89 -4.97 8.45
CA GLN A 129 3.81 -5.68 9.32
C GLN A 129 3.10 -6.33 10.51
N ASP A 130 2.24 -5.57 11.21
CA ASP A 130 1.46 -6.08 12.34
C ASP A 130 0.63 -7.31 11.93
N ILE A 131 0.04 -7.30 10.73
CA ILE A 131 -0.70 -8.43 10.17
C ILE A 131 0.23 -9.61 9.84
N GLU A 132 1.38 -9.35 9.21
CA GLU A 132 2.35 -10.40 8.87
C GLU A 132 2.88 -11.10 10.12
N ASP A 133 3.14 -10.35 11.18
CA ASP A 133 3.70 -10.88 12.44
C ASP A 133 2.73 -11.85 13.13
N VAL A 134 1.41 -11.60 13.03
CA VAL A 134 0.40 -12.45 13.66
C VAL A 134 -0.15 -13.53 12.74
N ALA A 135 -0.12 -13.36 11.41
CA ALA A 135 -0.89 -14.19 10.47
C ALA A 135 -0.67 -15.71 10.60
N GLN A 136 0.54 -16.13 10.97
CA GLN A 136 0.91 -17.55 11.11
C GLN A 136 1.12 -17.97 12.59
N THR A 137 0.58 -17.20 13.54
CA THR A 137 0.66 -17.50 14.97
C THR A 137 -0.72 -17.92 15.52
N VAL A 138 -0.71 -18.52 16.72
CA VAL A 138 -1.95 -18.88 17.44
C VAL A 138 -2.81 -17.66 17.76
N ASP A 139 -2.23 -16.46 17.81
CA ASP A 139 -2.93 -15.21 18.07
C ASP A 139 -3.88 -14.83 16.92
N ASN A 140 -3.64 -15.33 15.70
CA ASN A 140 -4.57 -15.19 14.58
C ASN A 140 -5.81 -16.10 14.71
N THR A 141 -5.81 -17.02 15.67
CA THR A 141 -6.92 -17.95 15.94
C THR A 141 -7.30 -17.95 17.42
N PRO A 142 -8.03 -16.93 17.91
CA PRO A 142 -8.36 -16.78 19.33
C PRO A 142 -9.03 -18.02 19.95
N ALA A 143 -9.86 -18.72 19.18
CA ALA A 143 -10.51 -19.94 19.64
C ALA A 143 -9.51 -21.09 19.91
N LEU A 144 -8.52 -21.28 19.04
CA LEU A 144 -7.47 -22.28 19.25
C LEU A 144 -6.57 -21.90 20.41
N LYS A 145 -6.29 -20.60 20.58
CA LYS A 145 -5.55 -20.09 21.74
C LYS A 145 -6.26 -20.45 23.04
N ILE A 146 -7.55 -20.12 23.18
CA ILE A 146 -8.34 -20.48 24.36
C ILE A 146 -8.37 -22.01 24.55
N LEU A 147 -8.56 -22.77 23.47
CA LEU A 147 -8.61 -24.23 23.53
C LEU A 147 -7.32 -24.82 24.11
N PHE A 148 -6.15 -24.43 23.57
CA PHE A 148 -4.88 -25.03 23.94
C PHE A 148 -4.23 -24.41 25.18
N GLU A 149 -4.37 -23.11 25.41
CA GLU A 149 -3.74 -22.42 26.54
C GLU A 149 -4.60 -22.46 27.80
N GLU A 150 -5.93 -22.50 27.67
CA GLU A 150 -6.83 -22.43 28.83
C GLU A 150 -7.66 -23.70 29.03
N ALA A 151 -8.42 -24.12 28.00
CA ALA A 151 -9.41 -25.18 28.14
C ALA A 151 -8.76 -26.56 28.32
N ALA A 152 -7.79 -26.93 27.49
CA ALA A 152 -7.12 -28.23 27.55
C ALA A 152 -6.39 -28.46 28.90
N PRO A 153 -5.61 -27.50 29.45
CA PRO A 153 -5.02 -27.65 30.77
C PRO A 153 -6.06 -27.80 31.89
N LYS A 154 -7.16 -27.03 31.83
CA LYS A 154 -8.25 -27.13 32.82
C LYS A 154 -8.95 -28.49 32.74
N ALA A 155 -9.20 -28.99 31.53
CA ALA A 155 -9.77 -30.31 31.31
C ALA A 155 -8.86 -31.41 31.87
N ALA A 156 -7.54 -31.33 31.64
CA ALA A 156 -6.58 -32.29 32.20
C ALA A 156 -6.59 -32.32 33.74
N ILE A 157 -6.66 -31.15 34.39
CA ILE A 157 -6.80 -31.05 35.85
C ILE A 157 -8.12 -31.69 36.31
N MET A 158 -9.23 -31.42 35.61
CA MET A 158 -10.53 -31.99 35.92
C MET A 158 -10.51 -33.52 35.83
N ILE A 159 -9.98 -34.09 34.76
CA ILE A 159 -9.84 -35.55 34.56
C ILE A 159 -8.99 -36.17 35.67
N THR A 160 -7.87 -35.53 36.02
CA THR A 160 -6.97 -36.00 37.08
C THR A 160 -7.69 -36.05 38.43
N ASN A 161 -8.43 -35.00 38.77
CA ASN A 161 -9.18 -34.92 40.02
C ASN A 161 -10.34 -35.92 40.05
N ILE A 162 -11.09 -36.08 38.96
CA ILE A 162 -12.16 -37.08 38.86
C ILE A 162 -11.61 -38.50 38.98
N THR A 163 -10.49 -38.79 38.33
CA THR A 163 -9.84 -40.10 38.44
C THR A 163 -9.44 -40.38 39.89
N ARG A 164 -8.87 -39.38 40.58
CA ARG A 164 -8.57 -39.49 42.01
C ARG A 164 -9.81 -39.72 42.86
N LEU A 165 -10.93 -39.06 42.56
CA LEU A 165 -12.20 -39.28 43.28
C LEU A 165 -12.74 -40.70 43.05
N ILE A 166 -12.66 -41.21 41.82
CA ILE A 166 -13.04 -42.59 41.48
C ILE A 166 -12.18 -43.59 42.25
N ASP A 167 -10.86 -43.38 42.30
CA ASP A 167 -9.93 -44.27 43.00
C ASP A 167 -10.20 -44.29 44.52
N LEU A 168 -10.51 -43.15 45.12
CA LEU A 168 -10.91 -43.05 46.52
C LEU A 168 -12.25 -43.75 46.79
N GLU A 169 -13.22 -43.55 45.90
CA GLU A 169 -14.57 -44.12 46.02
C GLU A 169 -14.54 -45.66 45.88
N ALA A 170 -13.65 -46.19 45.04
CA ALA A 170 -13.45 -47.63 44.86
C ALA A 170 -12.97 -48.36 46.13
N GLY A 171 -12.36 -47.65 47.08
CA GLY A 171 -11.89 -48.20 48.36
C GLY A 171 -12.95 -48.26 49.47
N LEU A 172 -14.18 -47.82 49.20
CA LEU A 172 -15.22 -47.63 50.23
C LEU A 172 -16.42 -48.58 50.02
N GLU A 173 -17.28 -48.71 51.02
CA GLU A 173 -18.41 -49.67 50.95
C GLU A 173 -19.41 -49.33 49.82
N ALA A 174 -19.82 -50.37 49.09
CA ALA A 174 -20.63 -50.25 47.89
C ALA A 174 -22.14 -50.13 48.19
N THR A 175 -22.61 -48.92 48.53
CA THR A 175 -24.04 -48.62 48.68
C THR A 175 -24.68 -48.23 47.33
N ALA A 176 -26.01 -48.19 47.26
CA ALA A 176 -26.74 -47.81 46.04
C ALA A 176 -26.40 -46.38 45.57
N ASP A 177 -26.40 -45.41 46.49
CA ASP A 177 -26.10 -44.01 46.20
C ASP A 177 -24.67 -43.80 45.71
N ARG A 178 -23.72 -44.56 46.28
CA ARG A 178 -22.30 -44.49 45.96
C ARG A 178 -21.98 -45.10 44.60
N LYS A 179 -22.65 -46.20 44.24
CA LYS A 179 -22.60 -46.75 42.88
C LYS A 179 -23.13 -45.76 41.84
N ALA A 180 -24.21 -45.05 42.14
CA ALA A 180 -24.73 -44.01 41.25
C ALA A 180 -23.74 -42.84 41.09
N LEU A 181 -23.10 -42.42 42.18
CA LEU A 181 -22.06 -41.39 42.17
C LEU A 181 -20.84 -41.81 41.32
N LEU A 182 -20.38 -43.07 41.45
CA LEU A 182 -19.30 -43.61 40.64
C LEU A 182 -19.63 -43.61 39.14
N GLY A 183 -20.88 -43.93 38.79
CA GLY A 183 -21.39 -43.84 37.41
C GLY A 183 -21.32 -42.42 36.85
N MET A 184 -21.82 -41.44 37.61
CA MET A 184 -21.76 -40.03 37.22
C MET A 184 -20.31 -39.54 37.04
N MET A 185 -19.39 -39.93 37.92
CA MET A 185 -17.97 -39.59 37.77
C MET A 185 -17.34 -40.23 36.53
N ALA A 186 -17.68 -41.48 36.23
CA ALA A 186 -17.20 -42.19 35.05
C ALA A 186 -17.73 -41.55 33.75
N ASP A 187 -19.00 -41.12 33.73
CA ASP A 187 -19.60 -40.41 32.60
C ASP A 187 -18.89 -39.09 32.34
N VAL A 188 -18.66 -38.27 33.38
CA VAL A 188 -17.94 -36.99 33.23
C VAL A 188 -16.51 -37.23 32.72
N ARG A 189 -15.80 -38.23 33.25
CA ARG A 189 -14.46 -38.60 32.75
C ARG A 189 -14.47 -39.03 31.27
N GLY A 190 -15.54 -39.62 30.78
CA GLY A 190 -15.68 -40.09 29.40
C GLY A 190 -16.07 -39.01 28.38
N THR A 191 -16.47 -37.82 28.83
CA THR A 191 -16.92 -36.71 27.95
C THR A 191 -15.81 -35.77 27.48
N THR A 192 -14.60 -35.92 28.03
CA THR A 192 -13.42 -35.06 27.77
C THR A 192 -12.31 -35.81 27.07
#